data_AF-A0A6F8ZUZ3-F1
#
_entry.id   AF-A0A6F8ZUZ3-F1
#
_cell.length_a   1.000
_cell.length_b   1.000
_cell.length_c   1.000
_cell.angle_alpha   90.00
_cell.angle_beta   90.00
_cell.angle_gamma   90.00
#
_symmetry.space_group_name_H-M   'P 1'
#
loop_
_entity.id
_entity.type
_entity.pdbx_description
1 polymer ?
#
loop_
_entity_poly.entity_id
_entity_poly.type
_entity_poly.pdbx_seq_one_letter_code
_entity_poly.pdbx_strand_id
1 'polypeptide(L)'
;MLRLVALVMVCTYTVVAAEEAENTSHRPPLHYSSLMLPQHHISYFLHNNKRVARLCREDPRCPLNSLEVAQELFWKQADFGYVRERLSEMKALCKVTNSGDSSLKCTSHTRFCRATNLYLDLRNPRRGHVRYKEDFLQEGEIGGRCSLNSRALAAEGEHKSPLQSW
;
A
#
# COMPACT_ATOMS: atom_id res chain seq x y z
N MET A 1 -35.76 70.15 49.36
CA MET A 1 -36.71 69.02 49.51
C MET A 1 -35.98 67.80 48.99
N LEU A 2 -35.39 67.00 49.90
CA LEU A 2 -35.91 65.65 50.23
C LEU A 2 -35.91 64.74 48.98
N ARG A 3 -35.34 63.54 48.93
CA ARG A 3 -34.58 62.64 49.81
C ARG A 3 -34.59 61.32 49.00
N LEU A 4 -33.49 60.54 48.96
CA LEU A 4 -33.46 59.08 48.68
C LEU A 4 -34.14 58.61 47.37
N VAL A 5 -33.50 57.89 46.46
CA VAL A 5 -33.12 56.49 46.64
C VAL A 5 -31.90 56.22 45.76
N ALA A 6 -30.72 56.20 46.39
CA ALA A 6 -29.64 55.33 45.96
C ALA A 6 -30.00 53.90 46.41
N LEU A 7 -29.58 52.89 45.63
CA LEU A 7 -29.59 51.45 45.95
C LEU A 7 -30.93 50.71 45.78
N VAL A 8 -31.32 50.46 44.54
CA VAL A 8 -31.93 49.18 44.13
C VAL A 8 -31.23 48.81 42.83
N MET A 9 -30.13 48.06 42.95
CA MET A 9 -30.14 46.63 42.65
C MET A 9 -30.31 46.34 41.16
N VAL A 10 -29.16 46.08 40.53
CA VAL A 10 -29.00 44.94 39.62
C VAL A 10 -29.92 44.95 38.40
N CYS A 11 -29.57 45.77 37.40
CA CYS A 11 -29.86 45.46 35.99
C CYS A 11 -28.54 45.19 35.27
N THR A 12 -27.97 44.02 35.62
CA THR A 12 -27.34 43.06 34.71
C THR A 12 -26.72 43.61 33.43
N TYR A 13 -25.57 44.28 33.57
CA TYR A 13 -24.51 44.20 32.56
C TYR A 13 -23.68 42.96 32.89
N THR A 14 -24.17 41.79 32.52
CA THR A 14 -23.31 40.59 32.42
C THR A 14 -23.26 40.24 30.95
N VAL A 15 -22.17 40.68 30.33
CA VAL A 15 -21.67 40.09 29.09
C VAL A 15 -21.58 38.59 29.36
N VAL A 16 -22.45 37.80 28.72
CA VAL A 16 -22.28 36.35 28.69
C VAL A 16 -21.06 36.12 27.81
N ALA A 17 -19.88 36.11 28.43
CA ALA A 17 -18.77 35.37 27.88
C ALA A 17 -19.26 33.92 27.83
N ALA A 18 -19.57 33.44 26.63
CA ALA A 18 -19.76 32.02 26.41
C ALA A 18 -18.42 31.37 26.75
N GLU A 19 -18.31 30.83 27.96
CA GLU A 19 -17.26 29.87 28.29
C GLU A 19 -17.44 28.72 27.30
N GLU A 20 -16.47 28.56 26.40
CA GLU A 20 -16.33 27.32 25.64
C GLU A 20 -16.22 26.20 26.67
N ALA A 21 -17.30 25.43 26.80
CA ALA A 21 -17.30 24.23 27.59
C ALA A 21 -16.24 23.29 27.01
N GLU A 22 -15.08 23.22 27.67
CA GLU A 22 -14.09 22.18 27.44
C GLU A 22 -14.75 20.84 27.79
N ASN A 23 -15.27 20.19 26.75
CA ASN A 23 -15.96 18.92 26.87
C ASN A 23 -14.96 17.84 27.27
N THR A 24 -14.90 17.56 28.57
CA THR A 24 -14.18 16.45 29.19
C THR A 24 -14.73 15.10 28.74
N SER A 25 -14.29 14.65 27.56
CA SER A 25 -14.22 13.23 27.19
C SER A 25 -13.11 13.00 26.15
N HIS A 26 -11.95 13.61 26.33
CA HIS A 26 -10.80 13.32 25.47
C HIS A 26 -9.97 12.19 26.06
N ARG A 27 -10.27 10.96 25.60
CA ARG A 27 -9.27 9.89 25.64
C ARG A 27 -8.03 10.38 24.88
N PRO A 28 -6.81 10.15 25.38
CA PRO A 28 -5.61 10.68 24.76
C PRO A 28 -5.56 10.23 23.30
N PRO A 29 -5.28 11.15 22.38
CA PRO A 29 -5.29 10.84 20.96
C PRO A 29 -4.29 9.73 20.64
N LEU A 30 -4.74 8.76 19.84
CA LEU A 30 -3.87 7.67 19.40
C LEU A 30 -2.92 8.22 18.32
N HIS A 31 -1.63 8.10 18.56
CA HIS A 31 -0.63 8.46 17.57
C HIS A 31 -0.53 7.34 16.53
N TYR A 32 -1.32 7.41 15.44
CA TYR A 32 -1.35 6.33 14.44
C TYR A 32 0.02 6.05 13.80
N SER A 33 0.94 7.02 13.77
CA SER A 33 2.31 6.83 13.31
C SER A 33 3.19 5.99 14.25
N SER A 34 2.77 5.76 15.51
CA SER A 34 3.47 4.85 16.42
C SER A 34 2.99 3.40 16.29
N LEU A 35 1.86 3.17 15.62
CA LEU A 35 1.53 1.85 15.13
C LEU A 35 2.54 1.57 14.03
N MET A 36 3.56 0.76 14.32
CA MET A 36 4.56 0.29 13.34
C MET A 36 3.91 -0.68 12.32
N LEU A 37 2.74 -0.32 11.81
CA LEU A 37 1.97 -1.04 10.83
C LEU A 37 2.21 -0.36 9.49
N PRO A 38 2.66 -1.10 8.47
CA PRO A 38 2.66 -0.58 7.11
C PRO A 38 1.27 -0.05 6.75
N GLN A 39 1.22 1.02 5.95
CA GLN A 39 -0.03 1.73 5.66
C GLN A 39 -1.13 0.82 5.07
N HIS A 40 -0.74 -0.26 4.41
CA HIS A 40 -1.65 -1.27 3.86
C HIS A 40 -2.29 -2.20 4.90
N HIS A 41 -1.68 -2.38 6.08
CA HIS A 41 -2.22 -3.21 7.15
C HIS A 41 -3.17 -2.47 8.08
N ILE A 42 -3.25 -1.14 7.99
CA ILE A 42 -4.06 -0.33 8.90
C ILE A 42 -5.56 -0.69 8.77
N SER A 43 -6.07 -0.88 7.55
CA SER A 43 -7.46 -1.30 7.35
C SER A 43 -7.77 -2.66 8.00
N TYR A 44 -6.88 -3.64 7.85
CA TYR A 44 -7.02 -4.94 8.52
C TYR A 44 -6.95 -4.82 10.05
N PHE A 45 -6.02 -4.02 10.56
CA PHE A 45 -5.88 -3.77 11.99
C PHE A 45 -7.15 -3.14 12.58
N LEU A 46 -7.69 -2.10 11.93
CA LEU A 46 -8.93 -1.45 12.38
C LEU A 46 -10.16 -2.38 12.22
N HIS A 47 -10.17 -3.23 11.20
CA HIS A 47 -11.23 -4.23 11.04
C HIS A 47 -11.29 -5.18 12.25
N ASN A 48 -10.15 -5.65 12.72
CA ASN A 48 -10.05 -6.55 13.86
C ASN A 48 -10.16 -5.82 15.22
N ASN A 49 -9.78 -4.54 15.28
CA ASN A 49 -9.78 -3.75 16.51
C ASN A 49 -10.91 -2.70 16.52
N LYS A 50 -12.16 -3.16 16.71
CA LYS A 50 -13.36 -2.30 16.66
C LYS A 50 -13.31 -1.09 17.60
N ARG A 51 -12.72 -1.25 18.79
CA ARG A 51 -12.54 -0.14 19.76
C ARG A 51 -11.66 0.96 19.21
N VAL A 52 -10.55 0.59 18.57
CA VAL A 52 -9.60 1.53 17.96
C VAL A 52 -10.21 2.16 16.71
N ALA A 53 -10.93 1.37 15.89
CA ALA A 53 -11.66 1.89 14.73
C ALA A 53 -12.69 2.96 15.09
N ARG A 54 -13.37 2.83 16.23
CA ARG A 54 -14.29 3.88 16.72
C ARG A 54 -13.54 5.18 17.05
N LEU A 55 -12.42 5.10 17.75
CA LEU A 55 -11.59 6.27 18.07
C LEU A 55 -11.00 6.91 16.80
N CYS A 56 -10.63 6.10 15.81
CA CYS A 56 -10.13 6.58 14.52
C CYS A 56 -11.17 7.42 13.77
N ARG A 57 -12.44 7.02 13.78
CA ARG A 57 -13.51 7.79 13.12
C ARG A 57 -13.72 9.19 13.71
N GLU A 58 -13.37 9.39 14.97
CA GLU A 58 -13.52 10.65 15.69
C GLU A 58 -12.22 11.50 15.67
N ASP A 59 -11.09 10.94 15.22
CA ASP A 59 -9.79 11.64 15.17
C ASP A 59 -9.49 12.16 13.76
N PRO A 60 -9.33 13.48 13.54
CA PRO A 60 -8.98 14.05 12.24
C PRO A 60 -7.65 13.53 11.66
N ARG A 61 -6.75 13.00 12.49
CA ARG A 61 -5.46 12.42 12.06
C ARG A 61 -5.54 10.94 11.70
N CYS A 62 -6.72 10.33 11.79
CA CYS A 62 -6.92 8.95 11.39
C CYS A 62 -6.61 8.77 9.90
N PRO A 63 -5.71 7.83 9.52
CA PRO A 63 -5.38 7.57 8.11
C PRO A 63 -6.56 7.07 7.26
N LEU A 64 -7.67 6.68 7.90
CA LEU A 64 -8.87 6.09 7.31
C LEU A 64 -10.13 6.79 7.86
N ASN A 65 -10.08 8.11 7.96
CA ASN A 65 -11.15 8.93 8.56
C ASN A 65 -12.52 8.83 7.83
N SER A 66 -12.59 8.27 6.62
CA SER A 66 -13.84 8.02 5.90
C SER A 66 -13.93 6.62 5.29
N LEU A 67 -15.17 6.17 5.05
CA LEU A 67 -15.45 4.92 4.33
C LEU A 67 -14.90 4.96 2.90
N GLU A 68 -14.97 6.10 2.24
CA GLU A 68 -14.46 6.30 0.88
C GLU A 68 -12.96 6.08 0.81
N VAL A 69 -12.19 6.66 1.75
CA VAL A 69 -10.73 6.45 1.83
C VAL A 69 -10.41 4.98 2.08
N ALA A 70 -11.19 4.30 2.91
CA ALA A 70 -11.03 2.87 3.16
C ALA A 70 -11.33 2.00 1.93
N GLN A 71 -12.38 2.33 1.18
CA GLN A 71 -12.74 1.66 -0.07
C GLN A 71 -11.69 1.87 -1.15
N GLU A 72 -11.21 3.10 -1.33
CA GLU A 72 -10.13 3.43 -2.27
C GLU A 72 -8.83 2.69 -1.93
N LEU A 73 -8.47 2.62 -0.64
CA LEU A 73 -7.30 1.89 -0.19
C LEU A 73 -7.43 0.39 -0.48
N PHE A 74 -8.59 -0.19 -0.15
CA PHE A 74 -8.87 -1.60 -0.45
C PHE A 74 -8.80 -1.87 -1.95
N TRP A 75 -9.41 -1.02 -2.77
CA TRP A 75 -9.39 -1.14 -4.23
C TRP A 75 -7.95 -1.15 -4.79
N LYS A 76 -7.10 -0.23 -4.33
CA LYS A 76 -5.71 -0.08 -4.79
C LYS A 76 -4.77 -1.19 -4.31
N GLN A 77 -5.05 -1.81 -3.17
CA GLN A 77 -4.10 -2.72 -2.52
C GLN A 77 -4.49 -4.19 -2.57
N ALA A 78 -5.79 -4.48 -2.43
CA ALA A 78 -6.31 -5.85 -2.27
C ALA A 78 -7.25 -6.28 -3.41
N ASP A 79 -7.72 -5.33 -4.23
CA ASP A 79 -8.62 -5.58 -5.35
C ASP A 79 -7.94 -5.30 -6.71
N PHE A 80 -8.71 -5.23 -7.79
CA PHE A 80 -8.22 -5.02 -9.16
C PHE A 80 -7.44 -3.71 -9.39
N GLY A 81 -7.58 -2.72 -8.51
CA GLY A 81 -6.77 -1.51 -8.55
C GLY A 81 -5.27 -1.82 -8.43
N TYR A 82 -4.91 -2.82 -7.61
CA TYR A 82 -3.54 -3.32 -7.50
C TYR A 82 -3.03 -3.85 -8.84
N VAL A 83 -3.83 -4.69 -9.51
CA VAL A 83 -3.47 -5.29 -10.80
C VAL A 83 -3.25 -4.20 -11.85
N ARG A 84 -4.13 -3.20 -11.89
CA ARG A 84 -4.01 -2.07 -12.82
C ARG A 84 -2.69 -1.31 -12.62
N GLU A 85 -2.31 -1.04 -11.37
CA GLU A 85 -1.07 -0.36 -11.05
C GLU A 85 0.15 -1.20 -11.49
N ARG A 86 0.16 -2.51 -11.19
CA ARG A 86 1.23 -3.42 -11.64
C ARG A 86 1.31 -3.48 -13.16
N LEU A 87 0.19 -3.51 -13.87
CA LEU A 87 0.19 -3.49 -15.34
C LEU A 87 0.78 -2.18 -15.90
N SER A 88 0.57 -1.06 -15.20
CA SER A 88 1.11 0.24 -15.61
C SER A 88 2.63 0.35 -15.46
N GLU A 89 3.22 -0.43 -14.55
CA GLU A 89 4.67 -0.49 -14.31
C GLU A 89 5.43 -1.37 -15.31
N MET A 90 4.74 -2.07 -16.21
CA MET A 90 5.36 -3.06 -17.09
C MET A 90 6.33 -2.41 -18.08
N LYS A 91 7.62 -2.74 -17.94
CA LYS A 91 8.71 -2.32 -18.83
C LYS A 91 9.09 -3.46 -19.76
N ALA A 92 9.36 -3.13 -21.03
CA ALA A 92 9.83 -4.12 -22.00
C ALA A 92 11.33 -4.38 -21.81
N LEU A 93 11.66 -5.62 -21.42
CA LEU A 93 13.04 -6.10 -21.29
C LEU A 93 13.53 -6.77 -22.58
N CYS A 94 12.62 -7.39 -23.33
CA CYS A 94 12.86 -8.04 -24.62
C CYS A 94 11.80 -7.57 -25.61
N LYS A 95 12.21 -6.82 -26.64
CA LYS A 95 11.33 -6.22 -27.65
C LYS A 95 11.31 -7.08 -28.91
N VAL A 96 10.11 -7.30 -29.45
CA VAL A 96 9.88 -8.00 -30.72
C VAL A 96 10.64 -7.30 -31.84
N THR A 97 11.38 -8.06 -32.66
CA THR A 97 12.08 -7.53 -33.84
C THR A 97 11.26 -7.79 -35.11
N ASN A 98 10.74 -9.00 -35.28
CA ASN A 98 9.92 -9.41 -36.42
C ASN A 98 8.58 -10.02 -35.99
N SER A 99 7.64 -10.18 -36.92
CA SER A 99 6.41 -10.94 -36.65
C SER A 99 6.76 -12.38 -36.22
N GLY A 100 6.18 -12.82 -35.09
CA GLY A 100 6.45 -14.14 -34.51
C GLY A 100 7.65 -14.21 -33.55
N ASP A 101 8.43 -13.14 -33.42
CA ASP A 101 9.53 -13.08 -32.46
C ASP A 101 9.03 -13.02 -31.00
N SER A 102 9.96 -13.26 -30.08
CA SER A 102 9.69 -13.31 -28.65
C SER A 102 9.54 -11.92 -28.04
N SER A 103 8.85 -11.84 -26.90
CA SER A 103 8.83 -10.63 -26.07
C SER A 103 8.86 -10.96 -24.59
N LEU A 104 9.41 -10.05 -23.79
CA LEU A 104 9.33 -10.08 -22.34
C LEU A 104 9.06 -8.68 -21.81
N LYS A 105 7.96 -8.53 -21.08
CA LYS A 105 7.62 -7.32 -20.34
C LYS A 105 7.46 -7.67 -18.88
N CYS A 106 8.10 -6.95 -17.98
CA CYS A 106 8.04 -7.23 -16.55
C CYS A 106 7.80 -5.95 -15.75
N THR A 107 7.21 -6.10 -14.57
CA THR A 107 7.23 -5.07 -13.54
C THR A 107 8.57 -5.07 -12.79
N SER A 108 8.77 -4.08 -11.92
CA SER A 108 9.98 -3.98 -11.10
C SER A 108 10.24 -5.27 -10.31
N HIS A 109 11.51 -5.65 -10.27
CA HIS A 109 12.07 -6.87 -9.71
C HIS A 109 11.48 -8.16 -10.28
N THR A 110 11.01 -8.15 -11.53
CA THR A 110 10.42 -9.31 -12.23
C THR A 110 9.26 -9.97 -11.47
N ARG A 111 8.57 -9.24 -10.58
CA ARG A 111 7.47 -9.78 -9.76
C ARG A 111 6.29 -10.28 -10.60
N PHE A 112 6.07 -9.64 -11.74
CA PHE A 112 5.13 -10.08 -12.76
C PHE A 112 5.76 -9.90 -14.12
N CYS A 113 5.67 -10.93 -14.96
CA CYS A 113 6.16 -10.90 -16.32
C CYS A 113 5.12 -11.45 -17.29
N ARG A 114 5.03 -10.82 -18.47
CA ARG A 114 4.31 -11.33 -19.63
C ARG A 114 5.31 -11.63 -20.73
N ALA A 115 5.27 -12.86 -21.21
CA ALA A 115 6.16 -13.34 -22.26
C ALA A 115 5.37 -13.86 -23.47
N THR A 116 5.97 -13.76 -24.65
CA THR A 116 5.46 -14.39 -25.88
C THR A 116 6.60 -15.14 -26.56
N ASN A 117 6.32 -16.32 -27.10
CA ASN A 117 7.24 -17.14 -27.89
C ASN A 117 8.62 -17.36 -27.25
N LEU A 118 8.68 -17.47 -25.92
CA LEU A 118 9.88 -17.95 -25.22
C LEU A 118 9.87 -19.48 -25.21
N TYR A 119 11.06 -20.07 -25.21
CA TYR A 119 11.24 -21.50 -25.03
C TYR A 119 11.95 -21.78 -23.70
N LEU A 120 11.63 -22.94 -23.13
CA LEU A 120 12.37 -23.57 -22.04
C LEU A 120 12.80 -24.95 -22.50
N ASP A 121 14.10 -25.22 -22.48
CA ASP A 121 14.68 -26.52 -22.81
C ASP A 121 14.71 -27.41 -21.56
N LEU A 122 13.80 -28.36 -21.51
CA LEU A 122 13.67 -29.32 -20.41
C LEU A 122 14.14 -30.73 -20.79
N ARG A 123 14.92 -30.86 -21.87
CA ARG A 123 15.39 -32.18 -22.34
C ARG A 123 16.39 -32.83 -21.40
N ASN A 124 17.21 -32.04 -20.71
CA ASN A 124 18.26 -32.51 -19.80
C ASN A 124 18.14 -31.86 -18.40
N PRO A 125 17.03 -32.08 -17.66
CA PRO A 125 16.80 -31.41 -16.39
C PRO A 125 17.81 -31.88 -15.33
N ARG A 126 18.50 -30.93 -14.68
CA ARG A 126 19.45 -31.26 -13.62
C ARG A 126 18.71 -31.72 -12.38
N ARG A 127 18.99 -32.95 -11.93
CA ARG A 127 18.44 -33.50 -10.68
C ARG A 127 19.48 -33.35 -9.58
N GLY A 128 19.08 -32.75 -8.45
CA GLY A 128 19.95 -32.56 -7.30
C GLY A 128 19.13 -32.35 -6.02
N HIS A 129 19.77 -32.57 -4.87
CA HIS A 129 19.13 -32.45 -3.55
C HIS A 129 19.13 -31.02 -2.99
N VAL A 130 19.86 -30.09 -3.63
CA VAL A 130 19.95 -28.69 -3.18
C VAL A 130 18.67 -27.96 -3.56
N ARG A 131 17.93 -27.53 -2.54
CA ARG A 131 16.71 -26.73 -2.70
C ARG A 131 17.08 -25.29 -3.08
N TYR A 132 16.24 -24.66 -3.89
CA TYR A 132 16.31 -23.23 -4.24
C TYR A 132 17.57 -22.80 -5.01
N LYS A 133 18.14 -23.70 -5.81
CA LYS A 133 19.19 -23.33 -6.77
C LYS A 133 18.67 -22.37 -7.82
N GLU A 134 19.26 -21.18 -7.89
CA GLU A 134 18.93 -20.17 -8.90
C GLU A 134 19.51 -20.51 -10.29
N ASP A 135 20.52 -21.38 -10.34
CA ASP A 135 21.24 -21.81 -11.55
C ASP A 135 20.62 -23.05 -12.21
N PHE A 136 19.32 -23.29 -12.01
CA PHE A 136 18.64 -24.46 -12.55
C PHE A 136 18.58 -24.45 -14.08
N LEU A 137 18.28 -23.30 -14.70
CA LEU A 137 18.38 -23.09 -16.15
C LEU A 137 19.72 -22.39 -16.44
N GLN A 138 20.50 -22.93 -17.37
CA GLN A 138 21.77 -22.35 -17.82
C GLN A 138 21.57 -21.59 -19.12
N GLU A 139 22.66 -20.96 -19.55
CA GLU A 139 22.73 -20.33 -20.86
C GLU A 139 22.30 -21.31 -21.97
N GLY A 140 21.39 -20.85 -22.82
CA GLY A 140 20.82 -21.64 -23.91
C GLY A 140 19.58 -22.46 -23.53
N GLU A 141 19.33 -22.73 -22.25
CA GLU A 141 18.17 -23.53 -21.80
C GLU A 141 16.88 -22.71 -21.62
N ILE A 142 16.98 -21.39 -21.60
CA ILE A 142 15.84 -20.48 -21.70
C ILE A 142 16.18 -19.40 -22.71
N GLY A 143 15.24 -19.10 -23.60
CA GLY A 143 15.53 -18.12 -24.62
C GLY A 143 14.35 -17.76 -25.50
N GLY A 144 14.68 -17.03 -26.56
CA GLY A 144 13.75 -16.50 -27.54
C GLY A 144 14.49 -15.58 -28.51
N ARG A 145 13.84 -15.20 -29.60
CA ARG A 145 14.40 -14.27 -30.58
C ARG A 145 13.82 -12.88 -30.33
N CYS A 146 14.63 -11.95 -29.84
CA CYS A 146 14.20 -10.56 -29.62
C CYS A 146 15.39 -9.62 -29.41
N SER A 147 15.13 -8.32 -29.37
CA SER A 147 16.09 -7.32 -28.88
C SER A 147 16.03 -7.28 -27.34
N LEU A 148 16.96 -7.99 -26.69
CA LEU A 148 17.04 -8.12 -25.23
C LEU A 148 17.93 -7.02 -24.61
N ASN A 149 17.42 -6.34 -23.59
CA ASN A 149 18.22 -5.51 -22.69
C ASN A 149 18.72 -6.35 -21.51
N SER A 150 19.84 -7.04 -21.70
CA SER A 150 20.41 -7.96 -20.71
C SER A 150 20.81 -7.29 -19.40
N ARG A 151 21.36 -6.06 -19.48
CA ARG A 151 21.75 -5.29 -18.29
C ARG A 151 20.55 -4.93 -17.43
N ALA A 152 19.46 -4.47 -18.06
CA ALA A 152 18.23 -4.15 -17.33
C ALA A 152 17.64 -5.41 -16.69
N LEU A 153 17.55 -6.52 -17.45
CA LEU A 153 17.03 -7.79 -16.91
C LEU A 153 17.86 -8.28 -15.71
N ALA A 154 19.18 -8.21 -15.77
CA ALA A 154 20.05 -8.60 -14.66
C ALA A 154 19.84 -7.74 -13.40
N ALA A 155 19.58 -6.44 -13.58
CA ALA A 155 19.33 -5.51 -12.47
C ALA A 155 18.00 -5.78 -11.73
N GLU A 156 17.03 -6.44 -12.35
CA GLU A 156 15.76 -6.77 -11.69
C GLU A 156 15.88 -7.94 -10.69
N GLY A 157 17.06 -8.58 -10.60
CA GLY A 157 17.29 -9.78 -9.77
C GLY A 157 17.52 -9.54 -8.28
N GLU A 158 17.34 -8.33 -7.76
CA GLU A 158 17.68 -7.99 -6.36
C GLU A 158 16.70 -8.58 -5.32
N HIS A 159 15.44 -8.79 -5.69
CA HIS A 159 14.41 -9.28 -4.76
C HIS A 159 14.09 -10.75 -5.06
N LYS A 160 14.95 -11.65 -4.57
CA LYS A 160 14.78 -13.09 -4.69
C LYS A 160 14.70 -13.72 -3.31
N SER A 161 13.73 -14.59 -3.12
CA SER A 161 13.62 -15.42 -1.93
C SER A 161 12.98 -16.75 -2.28
N PRO A 162 13.38 -17.86 -1.65
CA PRO A 162 12.66 -19.11 -1.78
C PRO A 162 11.20 -18.95 -1.35
N LEU A 163 10.28 -19.59 -2.07
CA LEU A 163 8.86 -19.64 -1.68
C LEU A 163 8.73 -20.14 -0.24
N GLN A 164 8.24 -19.26 0.64
CA GLN A 164 7.92 -19.58 2.02
C GLN A 164 6.46 -20.01 2.10
N SER A 165 6.19 -21.16 2.71
CA SER A 165 4.82 -21.51 3.12
C SER A 165 4.44 -20.69 4.35
N TRP A 166 3.19 -20.23 4.38
CA TRP A 166 2.58 -19.53 5.51
C TRP A 166 1.78 -20.52 6.35
#